data_AF-A0AAV1EYX0-F1
#
_entry.id   AF-A0AAV1EYX0-F1
#
_cell.length_a   1.000
_cell.length_b   1.000
_cell.length_c   1.000
_cell.angle_alpha   90.00
_cell.angle_beta   90.00
_cell.angle_gamma   90.00
#
_symmetry.space_group_name_H-M   'P 1'
#
loop_
_entity.id
_entity.type
_entity.pdbx_description
1 polymer ?
#
loop_
_entity_poly.entity_id
_entity_poly.type
_entity_poly.pdbx_seq_one_letter_code
_entity_poly.pdbx_strand_id
1 'polypeptide(L)'
;MSHWTEMEKDELERQYSPSRWSHRMSADDVIKAHVKAVKEGTERARGLAQTLLNVPYGEGDGEKLDVYIPSTQSLDVPLVIYIHGGYWQFLSKEESGFMAVPLVDKGVVVVAVGYDIAPKGNMDLMVSQVRKSVVSVVQQYSHISGLYLCGHSAGAHLAAMVLSTDWSEYSITPQIKGAFLVSGIYDLLPILSTYVNEPLKMTEYVPYFVTN
;
A
#
# COMPACT_ATOMS: atom_id res chain seq x y z
N MET A 1 18.44 6.07 22.94
CA MET A 1 18.71 5.16 21.81
C MET A 1 19.90 5.73 21.07
N SER A 2 20.86 4.90 20.66
CA SER A 2 21.94 5.35 19.76
C SER A 2 21.32 5.84 18.45
N HIS A 3 21.97 6.80 17.80
CA HIS A 3 21.53 7.23 16.47
C HIS A 3 21.76 6.08 15.49
N TRP A 4 20.90 5.89 14.49
CA TRP A 4 21.00 4.73 13.57
C TRP A 4 22.33 4.70 12.79
N THR A 5 22.96 5.86 12.61
CA THR A 5 24.29 6.02 11.99
C THR A 5 25.43 5.44 12.83
N GLU A 6 25.20 5.19 14.12
CA GLU A 6 26.18 4.63 15.06
C GLU A 6 25.98 3.12 15.27
N MET A 7 24.93 2.54 14.67
CA MET A 7 24.64 1.11 14.81
C MET A 7 25.52 0.28 13.87
N GLU A 8 26.02 -0.84 14.38
CA GLU A 8 26.58 -1.89 13.52
C GLU A 8 25.52 -2.36 12.50
N LYS A 9 25.96 -2.67 11.28
CA LYS A 9 25.06 -3.01 10.18
C LYS A 9 24.05 -4.10 10.55
N ASP A 10 24.52 -5.19 11.18
CA ASP A 10 23.67 -6.31 11.58
C ASP A 10 22.60 -5.91 12.61
N GLU A 11 22.93 -4.98 13.51
CA GLU A 11 21.97 -4.46 14.49
C GLU A 11 20.93 -3.57 13.80
N LEU A 12 21.36 -2.69 12.88
CA LEU A 12 20.44 -1.87 12.09
C LEU A 12 19.48 -2.74 11.27
N GLU A 13 19.99 -3.76 10.58
CA GLU A 13 19.16 -4.70 9.81
C GLU A 13 18.19 -5.47 10.70
N ARG A 14 18.59 -5.81 11.94
CA ARG A 14 17.69 -6.42 12.93
C ARG A 14 16.56 -5.48 13.34
N GLN A 15 16.84 -4.18 13.52
CA GLN A 15 15.82 -3.17 13.82
C GLN A 15 14.79 -3.03 12.67
N TYR A 16 15.24 -3.19 11.43
CA TYR A 16 14.41 -3.17 10.21
C TYR A 16 13.93 -4.55 9.75
N SER A 17 13.90 -5.54 10.63
CA SER A 17 13.36 -6.87 10.36
C SER A 17 12.16 -7.18 11.27
N PRO A 18 10.94 -6.67 10.99
CA PRO A 18 9.78 -6.83 11.87
C PRO A 18 9.48 -8.28 12.28
N SER A 19 9.75 -9.24 11.39
CA SER A 19 9.57 -10.67 11.67
C SER A 19 10.44 -11.19 12.82
N ARG A 20 11.64 -10.62 13.03
CA ARG A 20 12.56 -10.99 14.13
C ARG A 20 12.08 -10.53 15.51
N TRP A 21 11.04 -9.70 15.56
CA TRP A 21 10.41 -9.21 16.79
C TRP A 21 9.14 -9.98 17.16
N SER A 22 8.75 -10.99 16.37
CA SER A 22 7.60 -11.83 16.68
C SER A 22 7.88 -12.79 17.84
N HIS A 23 7.01 -12.80 18.85
CA HIS A 23 7.02 -13.81 19.92
C HIS A 23 6.20 -15.07 19.60
N ARG A 24 5.47 -15.07 18.48
CA ARG A 24 4.52 -16.16 18.14
C ARG A 24 5.19 -17.35 17.48
N MET A 25 6.19 -17.07 16.64
CA MET A 25 6.85 -18.02 15.74
C MET A 25 8.24 -17.49 15.40
N SER A 26 9.08 -18.33 14.76
CA SER A 26 10.34 -17.88 14.17
C SER A 26 10.11 -16.78 13.11
N ALA A 27 11.17 -16.04 12.77
CA ALA A 27 11.09 -14.96 11.78
C ALA A 27 10.58 -15.47 10.41
N ASP A 28 11.06 -16.61 9.94
CA ASP A 28 10.65 -17.16 8.65
C ASP A 28 9.23 -17.72 8.71
N ASP A 29 8.87 -18.39 9.80
CA ASP A 29 7.55 -19.01 9.93
C ASP A 29 6.46 -17.96 10.11
N VAL A 30 6.73 -16.85 10.79
CA VAL A 30 5.76 -15.76 10.92
C VAL A 30 5.51 -15.08 9.57
N ILE A 31 6.53 -14.94 8.72
CA ILE A 31 6.37 -14.41 7.35
C ILE A 31 5.49 -15.36 6.53
N LYS A 32 5.82 -16.66 6.51
CA LYS A 32 5.04 -17.68 5.77
C LYS A 32 3.59 -17.73 6.25
N ALA A 33 3.38 -17.72 7.57
CA ALA A 33 2.06 -17.74 8.16
C ALA A 33 1.27 -16.46 7.82
N HIS A 34 1.92 -15.29 7.84
CA HIS A 34 1.29 -14.03 7.45
C HIS A 34 0.84 -14.07 6.00
N VAL A 35 1.74 -14.35 5.05
CA VAL A 35 1.43 -14.44 3.61
C VAL A 35 0.28 -15.41 3.35
N LYS A 36 0.34 -16.60 3.96
CA LYS A 36 -0.75 -17.59 3.87
C LYS A 36 -2.08 -17.02 4.36
N ALA A 37 -2.10 -16.40 5.54
CA ALA A 37 -3.32 -15.89 6.14
C ALA A 37 -3.96 -14.76 5.31
N VAL A 38 -3.16 -13.82 4.79
CA VAL A 38 -3.70 -12.70 3.99
C VAL A 38 -4.15 -13.15 2.60
N LYS A 39 -3.47 -14.14 2.00
CA LYS A 39 -3.89 -14.76 0.74
C LYS A 39 -5.20 -15.51 0.89
N GLU A 40 -5.29 -16.43 1.85
CA GLU A 40 -6.52 -17.18 2.12
C GLU A 40 -7.67 -16.24 2.53
N GLY A 41 -7.37 -15.19 3.28
CA GLY A 41 -8.35 -14.14 3.62
C GLY A 41 -8.89 -13.43 2.38
N THR A 42 -8.02 -13.10 1.43
CA THR A 42 -8.39 -12.45 0.17
C THR A 42 -9.21 -13.39 -0.73
N GLU A 43 -8.81 -14.65 -0.84
CA GLU A 43 -9.56 -15.68 -1.58
C GLU A 43 -10.96 -15.89 -0.98
N ARG A 44 -11.06 -15.98 0.35
CA ARG A 44 -12.37 -16.03 1.03
C ARG A 44 -13.22 -14.79 0.75
N ALA A 45 -12.62 -13.60 0.79
CA ALA A 45 -13.35 -12.36 0.52
C ALA A 45 -13.92 -12.34 -0.90
N ARG A 46 -13.16 -12.77 -1.89
CA ARG A 46 -13.63 -12.88 -3.29
C ARG A 46 -14.79 -13.86 -3.47
N GLY A 47 -14.88 -14.89 -2.62
CA GLY A 47 -16.00 -15.84 -2.62
C GLY A 47 -17.25 -15.35 -1.88
N LEU A 48 -17.11 -14.35 -1.01
CA LEU A 48 -18.21 -13.86 -0.16
C LEU A 48 -18.73 -12.48 -0.57
N ALA A 49 -17.91 -11.66 -1.22
CA ALA A 49 -18.25 -10.31 -1.64
C ALA A 49 -18.29 -10.20 -3.17
N GLN A 50 -19.19 -9.38 -3.70
CA GLN A 50 -19.13 -8.99 -5.09
C GLN A 50 -17.81 -8.25 -5.35
N THR A 51 -17.00 -8.78 -6.27
CA THR A 51 -15.64 -8.28 -6.49
C THR A 51 -15.39 -8.05 -7.98
N LEU A 52 -14.92 -6.86 -8.33
CA LEU A 52 -14.34 -6.57 -9.65
C LEU A 52 -12.84 -6.76 -9.56
N LEU A 53 -12.29 -7.69 -10.34
CA LEU A 53 -10.86 -8.00 -10.32
C LEU A 53 -10.15 -7.31 -11.47
N ASN A 54 -8.91 -6.90 -11.23
CA ASN A 54 -8.00 -6.35 -12.25
C ASN A 54 -8.55 -5.13 -12.99
N VAL A 55 -9.28 -4.25 -12.29
CA VAL A 55 -9.77 -2.99 -12.86
C VAL A 55 -8.56 -2.09 -13.12
N PRO A 56 -8.26 -1.72 -14.38
CA PRO A 56 -7.07 -0.92 -14.69
C PRO A 56 -7.25 0.51 -14.17
N TYR A 57 -6.17 1.08 -13.63
CA TYR A 57 -6.08 2.53 -13.36
C TYR A 57 -4.95 3.21 -14.15
N GLY A 58 -4.19 2.42 -14.91
CA GLY A 58 -3.14 2.87 -15.80
C GLY A 58 -2.75 1.75 -16.78
N GLU A 59 -1.64 1.93 -17.48
CA GLU A 59 -1.18 1.03 -18.54
C GLU A 59 -0.17 -0.02 -18.04
N GLY A 60 0.46 0.21 -16.88
CA GLY A 60 1.44 -0.69 -16.29
C GLY A 60 0.84 -1.98 -15.77
N ASP A 61 1.63 -3.06 -15.76
CA ASP A 61 1.13 -4.38 -15.29
C ASP A 61 0.63 -4.34 -13.84
N GLY A 62 1.32 -3.57 -12.99
CA GLY A 62 0.95 -3.34 -11.60
C GLY A 62 -0.20 -2.36 -11.42
N GLU A 63 -0.58 -1.59 -12.45
CA GLU A 63 -1.58 -0.51 -12.36
C GLU A 63 -3.04 -1.04 -12.40
N LYS A 64 -3.37 -1.93 -11.46
CA LYS A 64 -4.67 -2.61 -11.36
C LYS A 64 -5.24 -2.55 -9.95
N LEU A 65 -6.56 -2.54 -9.85
CA LEU A 65 -7.33 -2.58 -8.61
C LEU A 65 -8.11 -3.89 -8.52
N ASP A 66 -8.32 -4.36 -7.29
CA ASP A 66 -9.45 -5.24 -6.98
C ASP A 66 -10.45 -4.44 -6.13
N VAL A 67 -11.71 -4.39 -6.55
CA VAL A 67 -12.76 -3.58 -5.91
C VAL A 67 -13.84 -4.50 -5.34
N TYR A 68 -14.02 -4.46 -4.03
CA TYR A 68 -15.03 -5.20 -3.28
C TYR A 68 -16.22 -4.27 -3.02
N ILE A 69 -17.39 -4.69 -3.47
CA ILE A 69 -18.59 -3.85 -3.56
C ILE A 69 -19.61 -4.33 -2.52
N PRO A 70 -20.15 -3.42 -1.67
CA PRO A 70 -21.24 -3.74 -0.77
C PRO A 70 -22.54 -4.01 -1.52
N SER A 71 -23.42 -4.84 -0.98
CA SER A 71 -24.72 -5.17 -1.60
C SER A 71 -25.76 -4.04 -1.50
N THR A 72 -25.38 -2.86 -1.00
CA THR A 72 -26.28 -1.71 -0.87
C THR A 72 -26.60 -1.11 -2.25
N GLN A 73 -27.80 -0.54 -2.39
CA GLN A 73 -28.21 0.21 -3.58
C GLN A 73 -27.83 1.71 -3.50
N SER A 74 -27.29 2.16 -2.36
CA SER A 74 -26.82 3.54 -2.22
C SER A 74 -25.61 3.78 -3.13
N LEU A 75 -25.64 4.87 -3.89
CA LEU A 75 -24.46 5.38 -4.60
C LEU A 75 -23.58 6.24 -3.69
N ASP A 76 -24.15 6.71 -2.57
CA ASP A 76 -23.46 7.50 -1.55
C ASP A 76 -22.92 6.56 -0.45
N VAL A 77 -21.71 6.06 -0.67
CA VAL A 77 -21.04 5.08 0.19
C VAL A 77 -19.63 5.52 0.55
N PRO A 78 -19.12 5.22 1.76
CA PRO A 78 -17.72 5.43 2.06
C PRO A 78 -16.84 4.43 1.29
N LEU A 79 -15.63 4.85 0.93
CA LEU A 79 -14.67 4.02 0.23
C LEU A 79 -13.33 3.99 0.97
N VAL A 80 -12.74 2.81 1.12
CA VAL A 80 -11.39 2.61 1.67
C VAL A 80 -10.46 2.13 0.57
N ILE A 81 -9.38 2.87 0.31
CA ILE A 81 -8.24 2.41 -0.49
C ILE A 81 -7.24 1.74 0.45
N TYR A 82 -6.96 0.46 0.21
CA TYR A 82 -5.93 -0.30 0.92
C TYR A 82 -4.66 -0.45 0.07
N ILE A 83 -3.52 -0.11 0.67
CA ILE A 83 -2.18 -0.14 0.06
C ILE A 83 -1.32 -1.14 0.86
N HIS A 84 -0.86 -2.20 0.19
CA HIS A 84 -0.15 -3.29 0.86
C HIS A 84 1.26 -2.92 1.32
N GLY A 85 1.81 -3.74 2.23
CA GLY A 85 3.18 -3.61 2.70
C GLY A 85 4.16 -4.43 1.87
N GLY A 86 5.17 -4.99 2.53
CA GLY A 86 6.15 -5.88 1.90
C GLY A 86 7.42 -5.16 1.44
N TYR A 87 7.83 -4.10 2.15
CA TYR A 87 9.07 -3.36 1.86
C TYR A 87 9.20 -2.90 0.39
N TRP A 88 8.08 -2.62 -0.29
CA TRP A 88 8.06 -2.23 -1.71
C TRP A 88 8.62 -3.30 -2.67
N GLN A 89 8.71 -4.55 -2.21
CA GLN A 89 9.43 -5.67 -2.85
C GLN A 89 8.65 -6.98 -2.83
N PHE A 90 7.56 -7.04 -2.05
CA PHE A 90 6.78 -8.24 -1.80
C PHE A 90 5.30 -7.90 -1.67
N LEU A 91 4.47 -8.95 -1.77
CA LEU A 91 3.01 -8.89 -1.77
C LEU A 91 2.46 -8.16 -3.00
N SER A 92 1.14 -8.26 -3.17
CA SER A 92 0.39 -7.56 -4.18
C SER A 92 -1.07 -7.36 -3.74
N LYS A 93 -1.93 -6.87 -4.66
CA LYS A 93 -3.37 -6.75 -4.40
C LYS A 93 -4.05 -8.10 -4.13
N GLU A 94 -3.44 -9.19 -4.58
CA GLU A 94 -3.88 -10.57 -4.39
C GLU A 94 -3.83 -11.03 -2.93
N GLU A 95 -3.04 -10.36 -2.09
CA GLU A 95 -2.98 -10.56 -0.64
C GLU A 95 -3.70 -9.46 0.16
N SER A 96 -4.50 -8.62 -0.50
CA SER A 96 -4.96 -7.35 0.07
C SER A 96 -6.47 -7.23 0.31
N GLY A 97 -7.24 -8.28 0.00
CA GLY A 97 -8.69 -8.32 0.20
C GLY A 97 -9.16 -8.86 1.55
N PHE A 98 -8.25 -9.31 2.42
CA PHE A 98 -8.57 -10.05 3.66
C PHE A 98 -9.48 -9.29 4.65
N MET A 99 -9.52 -7.96 4.57
CA MET A 99 -10.37 -7.09 5.42
C MET A 99 -11.69 -6.68 4.75
N ALA A 100 -11.94 -7.10 3.51
CA ALA A 100 -13.05 -6.58 2.72
C ALA A 100 -14.43 -6.97 3.26
N VAL A 101 -14.65 -8.24 3.61
CA VAL A 101 -15.95 -8.78 4.06
C VAL A 101 -16.60 -7.94 5.18
N PRO A 102 -15.96 -7.72 6.34
CA PRO A 102 -16.59 -6.94 7.41
C PRO A 102 -16.86 -5.48 7.03
N LEU A 103 -16.13 -4.91 6.06
CA LEU A 103 -16.33 -3.54 5.60
C LEU A 103 -17.48 -3.45 4.58
N VAL A 104 -17.53 -4.36 3.60
CA VAL A 104 -18.64 -4.40 2.63
C VAL A 104 -19.97 -4.71 3.32
N ASP A 105 -19.98 -5.54 4.37
CA ASP A 105 -21.16 -5.80 5.21
C ASP A 105 -21.66 -4.53 5.95
N LYS A 106 -20.79 -3.52 6.08
CA LYS A 106 -21.12 -2.20 6.64
C LYS A 106 -21.37 -1.13 5.57
N GLY A 107 -21.51 -1.53 4.30
CA GLY A 107 -21.79 -0.62 3.20
C GLY A 107 -20.56 0.15 2.70
N VAL A 108 -19.35 -0.30 3.02
CA VAL A 108 -18.09 0.35 2.61
C VAL A 108 -17.54 -0.32 1.35
N VAL A 109 -17.19 0.46 0.34
CA VAL A 109 -16.41 -0.04 -0.81
C VAL A 109 -14.95 -0.22 -0.38
N VAL A 110 -14.35 -1.36 -0.71
CA VAL A 110 -12.92 -1.60 -0.44
C VAL A 110 -12.18 -1.75 -1.74
N VAL A 111 -11.12 -0.97 -1.91
CA VAL A 111 -10.26 -0.99 -3.10
C VAL A 111 -8.87 -1.46 -2.67
N ALA A 112 -8.46 -2.65 -3.11
CA ALA A 112 -7.09 -3.12 -2.97
C ALA A 112 -6.26 -2.65 -4.17
N VAL A 113 -5.22 -1.84 -3.92
CA VAL A 113 -4.37 -1.27 -4.96
C VAL A 113 -3.19 -2.19 -5.24
N GLY A 114 -3.03 -2.59 -6.51
CA GLY A 114 -1.76 -3.11 -7.01
C GLY A 114 -0.86 -1.95 -7.42
N TYR A 115 0.45 -2.14 -7.34
CA TYR A 115 1.47 -1.26 -7.90
C TYR A 115 2.71 -2.09 -8.22
N ASP A 116 3.59 -1.61 -9.10
CA ASP A 116 4.84 -2.32 -9.40
C ASP A 116 5.76 -2.31 -8.17
N ILE A 117 6.49 -3.40 -7.95
CA ILE A 117 7.44 -3.55 -6.84
C ILE A 117 8.87 -3.66 -7.35
N ALA A 118 9.83 -3.35 -6.50
CA ALA A 118 11.25 -3.52 -6.82
C ALA A 118 11.58 -5.01 -7.06
N PRO A 119 12.53 -5.32 -7.96
CA PRO A 119 13.40 -4.39 -8.69
C PRO A 119 12.79 -3.86 -10.01
N LYS A 120 11.57 -4.27 -10.38
CA LYS A 120 10.91 -3.78 -11.60
C LYS A 120 10.48 -2.32 -11.47
N GLY A 121 9.92 -1.97 -10.32
CA GLY A 121 9.57 -0.60 -9.94
C GLY A 121 10.65 0.06 -9.08
N ASN A 122 10.54 1.37 -8.91
CA ASN A 122 11.31 2.19 -7.98
C ASN A 122 10.37 3.07 -7.13
N MET A 123 10.91 3.76 -6.13
CA MET A 123 10.11 4.55 -5.19
C MET A 123 9.24 5.60 -5.88
N ASP A 124 9.80 6.35 -6.84
CA ASP A 124 9.07 7.41 -7.55
C ASP A 124 7.93 6.86 -8.39
N LEU A 125 8.17 5.74 -9.08
CA LEU A 125 7.14 5.04 -9.85
C LEU A 125 6.02 4.56 -8.93
N MET A 126 6.35 3.94 -7.80
CA MET A 126 5.36 3.44 -6.84
C MET A 126 4.49 4.56 -6.26
N VAL A 127 5.12 5.68 -5.86
CA VAL A 127 4.40 6.86 -5.39
C VAL A 127 3.47 7.42 -6.48
N SER A 128 3.97 7.55 -7.72
CA SER A 128 3.18 7.99 -8.86
C SER A 128 1.99 7.07 -9.14
N GLN A 129 2.22 5.75 -9.13
CA GLN A 129 1.19 4.73 -9.36
C GLN A 129 0.09 4.79 -8.30
N VAL A 130 0.43 4.89 -7.02
CA VAL A 130 -0.58 4.99 -5.96
C VAL A 130 -1.35 6.31 -6.07
N ARG A 131 -0.73 7.43 -6.43
CA ARG A 131 -1.44 8.69 -6.70
C ARG A 131 -2.42 8.55 -7.87
N LYS A 132 -2.00 7.94 -8.99
CA LYS A 132 -2.88 7.65 -10.14
C LYS A 132 -4.05 6.76 -9.74
N SER A 133 -3.84 5.78 -8.85
CA SER A 133 -4.91 4.92 -8.35
C SER A 133 -6.01 5.73 -7.65
N VAL A 134 -5.64 6.74 -6.86
CA VAL A 134 -6.58 7.65 -6.19
C VAL A 134 -7.33 8.50 -7.22
N VAL A 135 -6.62 9.04 -8.22
CA VAL A 135 -7.25 9.78 -9.33
C VAL A 135 -8.33 8.95 -10.01
N SER A 136 -7.97 7.72 -10.39
CA SER A 136 -8.87 6.79 -11.05
C SER A 136 -10.08 6.44 -10.17
N VAL A 137 -9.87 6.16 -8.88
CA VAL A 137 -10.96 5.87 -7.94
C VAL A 137 -11.90 7.08 -7.80
N VAL A 138 -11.38 8.29 -7.63
CA VAL A 138 -12.22 9.50 -7.49
C VAL A 138 -13.02 9.78 -8.75
N GLN A 139 -12.44 9.54 -9.93
CA GLN A 139 -13.13 9.74 -11.22
C GLN A 139 -14.20 8.67 -11.48
N GLN A 140 -13.92 7.41 -11.16
CA GLN A 140 -14.86 6.29 -11.36
C GLN A 140 -15.98 6.26 -10.33
N TYR A 141 -15.69 6.68 -9.09
CA TYR A 141 -16.60 6.65 -7.95
C TYR A 141 -16.91 8.06 -7.43
N SER A 142 -17.41 8.93 -8.32
CA SER A 142 -17.66 10.35 -8.04
C SER A 142 -18.75 10.62 -7.00
N HIS A 143 -19.52 9.60 -6.62
CA HIS A 143 -20.62 9.70 -5.66
C HIS A 143 -20.27 9.24 -4.24
N ILE A 144 -19.00 8.93 -3.94
CA ILE A 144 -18.61 8.47 -2.60
C ILE A 144 -18.84 9.56 -1.52
N SER A 145 -19.36 9.15 -0.36
CA SER A 145 -19.54 10.03 0.81
C SER A 145 -18.21 10.49 1.42
N GLY A 146 -17.14 9.75 1.16
CA GLY A 146 -15.81 10.03 1.67
C GLY A 146 -14.81 8.95 1.31
N LEU A 147 -13.57 9.37 1.11
CA LEU A 147 -12.42 8.51 0.85
C LEU A 147 -11.62 8.31 2.13
N TYR A 148 -11.23 7.07 2.41
CA TYR A 148 -10.33 6.72 3.49
C TYR A 148 -9.13 5.97 2.92
N LEU A 149 -7.95 6.21 3.50
CA LEU A 149 -6.74 5.48 3.16
C LEU A 149 -6.42 4.47 4.25
N CYS A 150 -5.96 3.28 3.88
CA CYS A 150 -5.40 2.31 4.80
C CYS A 150 -4.11 1.79 4.19
N GLY A 151 -2.99 1.96 4.89
CA GLY A 151 -1.71 1.44 4.45
C GLY A 151 -1.08 0.63 5.57
N HIS A 152 -0.40 -0.46 5.21
CA HIS A 152 0.37 -1.26 6.16
C HIS A 152 1.87 -1.22 5.82
N SER A 153 2.73 -0.92 6.79
CA SER A 153 4.19 -0.93 6.61
C SER A 153 4.63 -0.02 5.44
N ALA A 154 5.27 -0.57 4.41
CA ALA A 154 5.60 0.15 3.17
C ALA A 154 4.38 0.80 2.47
N GLY A 155 3.18 0.24 2.63
CA GLY A 155 1.95 0.84 2.13
C GLY A 155 1.47 2.03 2.97
N ALA A 156 1.79 2.06 4.27
CA ALA A 156 1.54 3.22 5.11
C ALA A 156 2.45 4.40 4.72
N HIS A 157 3.69 4.12 4.30
CA HIS A 157 4.55 5.11 3.67
C HIS A 157 3.90 5.68 2.40
N LEU A 158 3.46 4.82 1.47
CA LEU A 158 2.81 5.25 0.23
C LEU A 158 1.51 6.03 0.50
N ALA A 159 0.71 5.62 1.49
CA ALA A 159 -0.45 6.37 1.94
C ALA A 159 -0.09 7.76 2.49
N ALA A 160 1.03 7.90 3.21
CA ALA A 160 1.53 9.20 3.64
C ALA A 160 1.95 10.07 2.44
N MET A 161 2.57 9.48 1.42
CA MET A 161 2.92 10.19 0.18
C MET A 161 1.68 10.67 -0.60
N VAL A 162 0.57 9.93 -0.53
CA VAL A 162 -0.74 10.34 -1.04
C VAL A 162 -1.29 11.53 -0.25
N LEU A 163 -1.25 11.49 1.07
CA LEU A 163 -1.71 12.59 1.93
C LEU A 163 -0.91 13.88 1.71
N SER A 164 0.38 13.77 1.40
CA SER A 164 1.27 14.91 1.13
C SER A 164 1.23 15.41 -0.33
N THR A 165 0.31 14.89 -1.15
CA THR A 165 0.18 15.27 -2.57
C THR A 165 -0.51 16.62 -2.71
N ASP A 166 0.04 17.50 -3.54
CA ASP A 166 -0.72 18.63 -4.07
C ASP A 166 -1.69 18.14 -5.15
N TRP A 167 -2.96 17.96 -4.77
CA TRP A 167 -3.98 17.44 -5.67
C TRP A 167 -4.40 18.41 -6.77
N SER A 168 -4.02 19.69 -6.68
CA SER A 168 -4.31 20.66 -7.73
C SER A 168 -3.59 20.30 -9.04
N GLU A 169 -2.41 19.67 -8.96
CA GLU A 169 -1.66 19.16 -10.12
C GLU A 169 -2.39 18.02 -10.85
N TYR A 170 -3.29 17.32 -10.17
CA TYR A 170 -4.06 16.18 -10.71
C TYR A 170 -5.47 16.57 -11.15
N SER A 171 -5.84 17.85 -11.08
CA SER A 171 -7.17 18.36 -11.44
C SER A 171 -8.33 17.65 -10.71
N ILE A 172 -8.07 17.13 -9.51
CA ILE A 172 -9.08 16.51 -8.64
C ILE A 172 -8.96 17.06 -7.22
N THR A 173 -9.99 16.84 -6.41
CA THR A 173 -9.92 17.10 -4.97
C THR A 173 -10.50 15.90 -4.25
N PRO A 174 -9.66 14.91 -3.87
CA PRO A 174 -10.15 13.72 -3.21
C PRO A 174 -10.71 14.11 -1.83
N GLN A 175 -11.94 13.68 -1.53
CA GLN A 175 -12.56 13.92 -0.23
C GLN A 175 -11.99 12.95 0.84
N ILE A 176 -10.68 13.05 1.12
CA ILE A 176 -10.02 12.21 2.12
C ILE A 176 -10.53 12.60 3.52
N LYS A 177 -11.28 11.71 4.17
CA LYS A 177 -11.86 11.92 5.51
C LYS A 177 -10.99 11.34 6.64
N GLY A 178 -10.07 10.44 6.32
CA GLY A 178 -9.17 9.85 7.30
C GLY A 178 -8.16 8.87 6.69
N ALA A 179 -7.14 8.52 7.47
CA ALA A 179 -6.13 7.56 7.08
C ALA A 179 -5.72 6.65 8.26
N PHE A 180 -5.55 5.36 7.98
CA PHE A 180 -5.06 4.35 8.89
C PHE A 180 -3.64 3.94 8.44
N LEU A 181 -2.62 4.49 9.09
CA LEU A 181 -1.22 4.27 8.75
C LEU A 181 -0.61 3.22 9.69
N VAL A 182 -0.82 1.95 9.38
CA VAL A 182 -0.53 0.83 10.29
C VAL A 182 0.94 0.44 10.19
N SER A 183 1.68 0.57 11.30
CA SER A 183 3.08 0.13 11.42
C SER A 183 3.99 0.70 10.31
N GLY A 184 3.77 1.96 9.94
CA GLY A 184 4.45 2.58 8.81
C GLY A 184 5.90 2.94 9.05
N ILE A 185 6.60 3.16 7.95
CA ILE A 185 7.96 3.68 7.90
C ILE A 185 7.93 5.04 7.19
N TYR A 186 8.53 6.07 7.79
CA TYR A 186 8.40 7.46 7.30
C TYR A 186 9.75 8.15 7.14
N ASP A 187 10.76 7.72 7.89
CA ASP A 187 12.16 8.06 7.64
C ASP A 187 12.82 6.90 6.88
N LEU A 188 13.22 7.17 5.64
CA LEU A 188 13.87 6.20 4.77
C LEU A 188 15.39 6.26 4.81
N LEU A 189 16.00 7.28 5.45
CA LEU A 189 17.45 7.41 5.49
C LEU A 189 18.14 6.17 6.08
N PRO A 190 17.64 5.56 7.18
CA PRO A 190 18.28 4.36 7.72
C PRO A 190 18.18 3.16 6.79
N ILE A 191 17.11 3.07 5.99
CA ILE A 191 16.90 1.97 5.03
C ILE A 191 18.01 1.91 4.00
N LEU A 192 18.57 3.06 3.61
CA LEU A 192 19.64 3.14 2.60
C LEU A 192 20.85 2.25 2.95
N SER A 193 21.08 2.00 4.24
CA SER A 193 22.20 1.20 4.77
C SER A 193 21.83 -0.24 5.13
N THR A 194 20.62 -0.70 4.76
CA THR A 194 20.12 -2.06 5.06
C THR A 194 19.92 -2.89 3.79
N TYR A 195 19.83 -4.22 3.94
CA TYR A 195 19.46 -5.14 2.86
C TYR A 195 18.17 -4.72 2.11
N VAL A 196 17.24 -4.01 2.77
CA VAL A 196 15.99 -3.55 2.15
C VAL A 196 16.25 -2.67 0.94
N ASN A 197 17.36 -1.91 0.91
CA ASN A 197 17.67 -1.03 -0.21
C ASN A 197 18.28 -1.76 -1.42
N GLU A 198 18.69 -3.02 -1.30
CA GLU A 198 19.37 -3.75 -2.38
C GLU A 198 18.58 -3.77 -3.71
N PRO A 199 17.27 -4.10 -3.73
CA PRO A 199 16.48 -4.05 -4.96
C PRO A 199 15.91 -2.66 -5.25
N LEU A 200 15.74 -1.79 -4.25
CA LEU A 200 15.16 -0.45 -4.42
C LEU A 200 16.17 0.54 -4.99
N LYS A 201 17.46 0.38 -4.67
CA LYS A 201 18.57 1.24 -5.11
C LYS A 201 18.31 2.72 -4.86
N MET A 202 17.67 3.05 -3.74
CA MET A 202 17.46 4.43 -3.33
C MET A 202 18.79 5.08 -2.99
N THR A 203 18.85 6.38 -3.24
CA THR A 203 19.96 7.27 -2.88
C THR A 203 19.43 8.40 -2.00
N GLU A 204 20.31 9.04 -1.24
CA GLU A 204 19.96 10.20 -0.41
C GLU A 204 19.45 11.39 -1.26
N TYR A 205 19.92 11.47 -2.51
CA TYR A 205 19.53 12.50 -3.45
C TYR A 205 18.56 11.94 -4.48
N VAL A 206 17.51 12.70 -4.78
CA VAL A 206 16.74 12.49 -6.01
C VAL A 206 17.60 13.02 -7.16
N PRO A 207 17.98 12.20 -8.15
CA PRO A 207 18.69 12.69 -9.31
C PRO A 207 17.82 13.75 -9.99
N TYR A 208 18.30 15.00 -10.07
CA TYR A 208 17.68 16.00 -10.92
C TYR A 208 17.82 15.50 -12.37
N PHE A 209 16.77 14.91 -12.91
CA PHE A 209 16.66 14.76 -14.36
C PHE A 209 16.44 16.16 -14.91
N VAL A 210 17.51 16.77 -15.43
CA VAL A 210 17.40 17.92 -16.32
C VAL A 210 16.62 17.43 -17.54
N THR A 211 15.34 17.77 -17.61
CA THR A 211 14.57 17.63 -18.83
C THR A 211 15.14 18.62 -19.85
N ASN A 212 15.85 18.13 -20.86
CA ASN A 212 16.15 18.88 -22.07
C ASN A 212 14.91 19.00 -22.96
#